data_AF-A0A5R2NDH8-F1
#
_entry.id   AF-A0A5R2NDH8-F1
#
_cell.length_a   1.000
_cell.length_b   1.000
_cell.length_c   1.000
_cell.angle_alpha   90.00
_cell.angle_beta   90.00
_cell.angle_gamma   90.00
#
_symmetry.space_group_name_H-M   'P 1'
#
loop_
_entity.id
_entity.type
_entity.pdbx_description
1 polymer ?
#
loop_
_entity_poly.entity_id
_entity_poly.type
_entity_poly.pdbx_seq_one_letter_code
_entity_poly.pdbx_strand_id
1 'polypeptide(L)' 'SGDFRAGIDPVQLNITIAAIGYYYLTNRFTGSIIFERDLMETDALNQRLEFNIDTIMRLVST' A
#
# COMPACT_ATOMS: atom_id res chain seq x y z
N SER A 1 14.12 -12.45 19.73
CA SER A 1 13.25 -11.26 19.66
C SER A 1 12.58 -11.28 18.31
N GLY A 2 11.29 -10.94 18.21
CA GLY A 2 10.68 -10.71 16.91
C GLY A 2 11.10 -9.34 16.38
N ASP A 3 11.36 -9.23 15.09
CA ASP A 3 11.76 -7.97 14.43
C ASP A 3 10.59 -6.99 14.22
N PHE A 4 9.38 -7.38 14.67
CA PHE A 4 8.17 -6.58 14.55
C PHE A 4 7.96 -5.69 15.78
N ARG A 5 7.58 -4.44 15.53
CA ARG A 5 7.18 -3.44 16.53
C ARG A 5 6.07 -3.99 17.41
N ALA A 6 6.24 -3.84 18.73
CA ALA A 6 5.28 -4.29 19.71
C ALA A 6 3.92 -3.56 19.58
N GLY A 7 2.83 -4.26 19.93
CA GLY A 7 1.48 -3.69 19.94
C GLY A 7 0.75 -3.66 18.59
N ILE A 8 1.32 -4.26 17.54
CA ILE A 8 0.63 -4.43 16.25
C ILE A 8 -0.29 -5.65 16.31
N ASP A 9 -1.58 -5.44 16.04
CA ASP A 9 -2.53 -6.52 15.80
C ASP A 9 -2.33 -7.07 14.36
N PRO A 10 -2.01 -8.37 14.19
CA PRO A 10 -1.80 -8.97 12.88
C PRO A 10 -3.04 -8.94 11.97
N VAL A 11 -4.25 -8.94 12.53
CA VAL A 11 -5.49 -8.82 11.75
C VAL A 11 -5.62 -7.43 11.16
N GLN A 12 -5.36 -6.39 11.96
CA GLN A 12 -5.36 -5.00 11.50
C GLN A 12 -4.27 -4.75 10.44
N LEU A 13 -3.09 -5.35 10.62
CA LEU A 13 -2.01 -5.28 9.63
C LEU A 13 -2.45 -5.90 8.29
N ASN A 14 -3.06 -7.09 8.32
CA ASN A 14 -3.52 -7.76 7.11
C ASN A 14 -4.61 -6.95 6.38
N ILE A 15 -5.59 -6.43 7.12
CA ILE A 15 -6.64 -5.57 6.56
C ILE A 15 -6.02 -4.32 5.91
N THR A 16 -5.02 -3.72 6.55
CA THR A 16 -4.32 -2.54 6.03
C THR A 16 -3.61 -2.84 4.70
N ILE A 17 -2.89 -3.96 4.61
CA ILE A 17 -2.22 -4.40 3.37
C ILE A 17 -3.24 -4.57 2.24
N ALA A 18 -4.38 -5.21 2.51
CA ALA A 18 -5.45 -5.37 1.52
C ALA A 18 -6.07 -4.01 1.13
N ALA A 19 -6.35 -3.15 2.11
CA ALA A 19 -7.02 -1.86 1.91
C ALA A 19 -6.23 -0.92 1.00
N ILE A 20 -4.90 -0.82 1.19
CA ILE A 20 -4.06 0.08 0.38
C ILE A 20 -3.98 -0.36 -1.09
N GLY A 21 -4.06 -1.66 -1.37
CA GLY A 21 -4.14 -2.20 -2.73
C GLY A 21 -5.54 -2.03 -3.32
N TYR A 22 -6.57 -2.33 -2.54
CA TYR A 22 -7.97 -2.21 -2.93
C TYR A 22 -8.32 -0.77 -3.35
N TYR A 23 -7.96 0.23 -2.55
CA TYR A 23 -8.17 1.64 -2.89
C TYR A 23 -7.58 1.99 -4.27
N TYR A 24 -6.31 1.65 -4.49
CA TYR A 24 -5.61 2.01 -5.73
C TYR A 24 -6.30 1.40 -6.96
N LEU A 25 -6.65 0.11 -6.88
CA LEU A 25 -7.23 -0.62 -8.01
C LEU A 25 -8.70 -0.26 -8.26
N THR A 26 -9.49 -0.10 -7.21
CA THR A 26 -10.92 0.22 -7.35
C THR A 26 -11.15 1.67 -7.76
N ASN A 27 -10.30 2.58 -7.32
CA ASN A 27 -10.34 3.98 -7.70
C ASN A 27 -9.45 4.32 -8.90
N ARG A 28 -8.90 3.34 -9.62
CA ARG A 28 -7.95 3.60 -10.72
C ARG A 28 -8.48 4.60 -11.75
N PHE A 29 -9.75 4.50 -12.15
CA PHE A 29 -10.31 5.40 -13.18
C PHE A 29 -10.50 6.83 -12.67
N THR A 30 -11.13 6.98 -11.51
CA THR A 30 -11.34 8.30 -10.90
C THR A 30 -10.02 8.93 -10.46
N GLY A 31 -9.12 8.12 -9.92
CA GLY A 31 -7.78 8.53 -9.51
C GLY A 31 -6.92 8.94 -10.69
N SER A 32 -6.98 8.23 -11.82
CA SER A 32 -6.23 8.63 -13.02
C SER A 32 -6.62 10.01 -13.53
N ILE A 33 -7.90 10.39 -13.39
CA ILE A 33 -8.38 11.73 -13.73
C ILE A 33 -7.90 12.76 -12.71
N ILE A 34 -8.07 12.50 -11.42
CA ILE A 34 -7.73 13.45 -10.34
C ILE A 34 -6.23 13.74 -10.27
N PHE A 35 -5.39 12.72 -10.50
CA PHE A 35 -3.94 12.82 -10.39
C PHE A 35 -3.24 12.99 -11.73
N GLU A 36 -3.99 13.12 -12.83
CA GLU A 36 -3.46 13.27 -14.19
C GLU A 36 -2.39 12.22 -14.52
N ARG A 37 -2.63 10.98 -14.12
CA ARG A 37 -1.67 9.87 -14.20
C ARG A 37 -2.38 8.58 -14.51
N ASP A 38 -1.95 7.83 -15.51
CA ASP A 38 -2.47 6.47 -15.68
C ASP A 38 -1.98 5.57 -14.54
N LEU A 39 -2.90 5.20 -13.64
CA LEU A 39 -2.60 4.36 -12.50
C LEU A 39 -2.37 2.90 -12.88
N MET A 40 -2.71 2.47 -14.10
CA MET A 40 -2.51 1.11 -14.60
C MET A 40 -1.26 0.95 -15.48
N GLU A 41 -0.54 2.04 -15.75
CA GLU A 41 0.79 1.96 -16.36
C GLU A 41 1.73 1.09 -15.52
N THR A 42 2.57 0.30 -16.19
CA THR A 42 3.44 -0.68 -15.52
C THR A 42 4.35 0.00 -14.50
N ASP A 43 4.92 1.16 -14.86
CA ASP A 43 5.78 1.93 -13.98
C ASP A 43 5.02 2.52 -12.79
N ALA A 44 3.74 2.87 -12.96
CA ALA A 44 2.91 3.37 -11.88
C ALA A 44 2.56 2.28 -10.86
N LEU A 45 2.26 1.07 -11.34
CA LEU A 45 2.04 -0.09 -10.50
C LEU A 45 3.30 -0.48 -9.73
N ASN A 46 4.47 -0.47 -10.38
CA ASN A 46 5.76 -0.75 -9.74
C ASN A 46 6.07 0.27 -8.64
N GLN A 47 5.99 1.56 -8.95
CA GLN A 47 6.19 2.61 -7.96
C GLN A 47 5.20 2.51 -6.79
N ARG A 48 3.94 2.16 -7.07
CA ARG A 48 2.94 1.97 -6.01
C ARG A 48 3.26 0.77 -5.14
N LEU A 49 3.72 -0.34 -5.72
CA LEU A 49 4.11 -1.54 -4.98
C LEU A 49 5.31 -1.26 -4.07
N GLU A 50 6.35 -0.62 -4.61
CA GLU A 50 7.53 -0.20 -3.83
C GLU A 50 7.15 0.69 -2.66
N PHE A 51 6.29 1.69 -2.90
CA PHE A 51 5.81 2.58 -1.85
C PHE A 51 4.97 1.86 -0.79
N ASN A 52 4.10 0.93 -1.20
CA ASN A 52 3.31 0.11 -0.28
C ASN A 52 4.22 -0.76 0.61
N ILE A 53 5.26 -1.38 0.03
CA ILE A 53 6.23 -2.18 0.77
C ILE A 53 6.96 -1.32 1.80
N ASP A 54 7.54 -0.19 1.39
CA ASP A 54 8.23 0.73 2.30
C ASP A 54 7.31 1.22 3.43
N THR A 55 6.05 1.55 3.10
CA THR A 55 5.04 1.95 4.09
C THR A 55 4.78 0.86 5.13
N ILE A 56 4.56 -0.38 4.69
CA ILE A 56 4.30 -1.50 5.61
C ILE A 56 5.55 -1.84 6.42
N MET A 57 6.73 -1.84 5.80
CA MET A 57 7.99 -2.09 6.51
C MET A 57 8.21 -1.05 7.60
N ARG A 58 8.06 0.25 7.31
CA ARG A 58 8.16 1.31 8.32
C ARG A 58 7.13 1.18 9.43
N LEU A 59 5.93 0.72 9.12
CA LEU A 59 4.89 0.51 10.13
C LEU A 59 5.26 -0.60 11.12
N VAL A 60 5.92 -1.66 10.63
CA VAL A 60 6.23 -2.86 11.42
C VAL A 60 7.64 -2.86 11.99
N SER A 61 8.57 -2.06 11.49
CA SER A 61 9.93 -1.95 12.03
C SER A 61 9.94 -1.29 13.42
N THR A 62 10.92 -1.70 14.23
CA THR A 62 11.20 -1.21 15.59
C THR A 62 11.90 0.15 15.62
#